data_AF-A0A1B6H8Y3-F1
#
_entry.id   AF-A0A1B6H8Y3-F1
#
_cell.length_a   1.000
_cell.length_b   1.000
_cell.length_c   1.000
_cell.angle_alpha   90.00
_cell.angle_beta   90.00
_cell.angle_gamma   90.00
#
_symmetry.space_group_name_H-M   'P 1'
#
loop_
_entity.id
_entity.type
_entity.pdbx_description
1 polymer ?
#
loop_
_entity_poly.entity_id
_entity_poly.type
_entity_poly.pdbx_seq_one_letter_code
_entity_poly.pdbx_strand_id
1 'polypeptide(L)'
;MRHHHSIMKCSQWLQFSLLSTLFVTTFGGCLFPLDWTGRWFQSGIGHLTVNSTYFESKGECVQRDGDKYIVNERVEKDPCKRCIAVYKRHDNVIQYKESNCLTYDSLEELCHDIMADQSLLSMFRADDASTIPCPFKSPPYKFSYNRGSGDCSFPSSRIDSCTDDSKLLMYFAACPDVTGTESGVEELNCLATWKEGNSRYLVAKIKKDLNLLEEDSYRCFMYYKKPGSELMYQVAQSGDATC
;
A
#
# COMPACT_ATOMS: atom_id res chain seq x y z
N MET A 1 -70.23 10.63 67.01
CA MET A 1 -69.31 11.80 67.08
C MET A 1 -68.27 11.67 65.97
N ARG A 2 -68.11 12.76 65.20
CA ARG A 2 -66.96 13.16 64.36
C ARG A 2 -66.36 12.15 63.34
N HIS A 3 -66.75 12.38 62.08
CA HIS A 3 -65.89 12.81 60.95
C HIS A 3 -64.54 12.09 60.69
N HIS A 4 -64.40 11.44 59.51
CA HIS A 4 -63.95 12.00 58.22
C HIS A 4 -63.07 11.04 57.38
N HIS A 5 -63.37 11.00 56.06
CA HIS A 5 -62.47 10.74 54.91
C HIS A 5 -61.89 9.33 54.69
N SER A 6 -61.63 8.82 53.47
CA SER A 6 -62.07 9.08 52.10
C SER A 6 -61.48 7.94 51.22
N ILE A 7 -62.30 7.42 50.30
CA ILE A 7 -62.03 7.15 48.87
C ILE A 7 -60.72 6.44 48.40
N MET A 8 -60.93 5.27 47.77
CA MET A 8 -60.31 4.65 46.55
C MET A 8 -58.79 4.63 46.29
N LYS A 9 -58.31 3.42 45.93
CA LYS A 9 -57.64 2.96 44.66
C LYS A 9 -56.59 1.89 45.00
N CYS A 10 -56.76 0.63 44.58
CA CYS A 10 -56.48 0.06 43.26
C CYS A 10 -55.01 0.18 42.83
N SER A 11 -54.35 -0.99 42.77
CA SER A 11 -53.16 -1.33 41.98
C SER A 11 -51.88 -0.54 42.23
N GLN A 12 -50.83 -1.25 42.68
CA GLN A 12 -49.50 -1.11 42.06
C GLN A 12 -48.62 -2.31 42.40
N TRP A 13 -48.36 -3.09 41.36
CA TRP A 13 -47.40 -4.17 41.31
C TRP A 13 -45.98 -3.60 41.45
N LEU A 14 -45.14 -4.25 42.26
CA LEU A 14 -43.71 -4.02 42.28
C LEU A 14 -43.13 -4.31 40.89
N GLN A 15 -42.74 -3.27 40.16
CA GLN A 15 -41.82 -3.42 39.03
C GLN A 15 -40.40 -3.18 39.53
N PHE A 16 -39.70 -4.28 39.82
CA PHE A 16 -38.25 -4.30 39.80
C PHE A 16 -37.81 -4.23 38.33
N SER A 17 -37.57 -3.02 37.82
CA SER A 17 -36.84 -2.85 36.58
C SER A 17 -35.37 -3.21 36.82
N LEU A 18 -35.00 -4.45 36.49
CA LEU A 18 -33.61 -4.79 36.20
C LEU A 18 -33.18 -3.93 35.00
N LEU A 19 -32.38 -2.88 35.25
CA LEU A 19 -31.53 -2.33 34.21
C LEU A 19 -30.45 -3.38 33.92
N SER A 20 -30.79 -4.32 33.03
CA SER A 20 -29.81 -5.10 32.28
C SER A 20 -29.05 -4.11 31.40
N THR A 21 -27.91 -3.62 31.87
CA THR A 21 -26.89 -3.05 30.99
C THR A 21 -26.47 -4.17 30.06
N LEU A 22 -27.02 -4.17 28.85
CA LEU A 22 -26.41 -4.87 27.73
C LEU A 22 -25.06 -4.21 27.52
N PHE A 23 -24.03 -4.73 28.18
CA PHE A 23 -22.69 -4.66 27.62
C PHE A 23 -22.78 -5.43 26.30
N VAL A 24 -23.06 -4.70 25.22
CA VAL A 24 -22.68 -5.13 23.88
C VAL A 24 -21.15 -5.15 23.94
N THR A 25 -20.59 -6.28 24.33
CA THR A 25 -19.21 -6.58 23.98
C THR A 25 -19.23 -6.66 22.47
N THR A 26 -18.86 -5.57 21.81
CA THR A 26 -18.40 -5.67 20.43
C THR A 26 -17.21 -6.60 20.49
N PHE A 27 -17.42 -7.90 20.24
CA PHE A 27 -16.37 -8.78 19.72
C PHE A 27 -16.06 -8.25 18.32
N GLY A 28 -15.48 -7.06 18.24
CA GLY A 28 -14.87 -6.56 17.03
C GLY A 28 -13.63 -7.40 16.84
N GLY A 29 -13.77 -8.51 16.10
CA GLY A 29 -12.62 -9.28 15.65
C GLY A 29 -11.62 -8.36 14.95
N CYS A 30 -10.34 -8.71 15.01
CA CYS A 30 -9.33 -8.02 14.21
C CYS A 30 -9.69 -8.14 12.73
N LEU A 31 -9.88 -7.01 12.06
CA LEU A 31 -10.17 -6.97 10.63
C LEU A 31 -9.20 -6.05 9.89
N PHE A 32 -8.73 -6.53 8.75
CA PHE A 32 -8.09 -5.70 7.74
C PHE A 32 -9.13 -4.78 7.07
N PRO A 33 -8.72 -3.58 6.61
CA PRO A 33 -9.58 -2.69 5.84
C PRO A 33 -10.20 -3.39 4.62
N LEU A 34 -11.50 -3.19 4.42
CA LEU A 34 -12.27 -3.87 3.37
C LEU A 34 -11.76 -3.55 1.96
N ASP A 35 -11.27 -2.33 1.75
CA ASP A 35 -10.69 -1.86 0.51
C ASP A 35 -9.36 -2.55 0.16
N TRP A 36 -8.72 -3.24 1.09
CA TRP A 36 -7.56 -4.09 0.80
C TRP A 36 -7.96 -5.44 0.23
N THR A 37 -9.23 -5.81 0.30
CA THR A 37 -9.72 -7.08 -0.22
C THR A 37 -9.47 -7.17 -1.72
N GLY A 38 -8.91 -8.29 -2.16
CA GLY A 38 -8.62 -8.54 -3.57
C GLY A 38 -7.33 -9.30 -3.79
N ARG A 39 -6.89 -9.30 -5.05
CA ARG A 39 -5.64 -9.93 -5.49
C ARG A 39 -4.53 -8.89 -5.60
N TRP A 40 -3.36 -9.27 -5.13
CA TRP A 40 -2.17 -8.44 -5.06
C TRP A 40 -0.97 -9.20 -5.62
N PHE A 41 0.00 -8.47 -6.13
CA PHE A 41 1.29 -8.99 -6.58
C PHE A 41 2.41 -8.44 -5.69
N GLN A 42 3.34 -9.31 -5.30
CA GLN A 42 4.56 -8.95 -4.58
C GLN A 42 5.79 -9.61 -5.22
N SER A 43 6.86 -8.84 -5.41
CA SER A 43 8.16 -9.36 -5.89
C SER A 43 8.66 -10.51 -5.00
N GLY A 44 9.20 -11.56 -5.60
CA GLY A 44 9.68 -12.76 -4.89
C GLY A 44 8.62 -13.68 -4.26
N ILE A 45 7.34 -13.27 -4.20
CA ILE A 45 6.24 -14.11 -3.69
C ILE A 45 5.24 -14.47 -4.79
N GLY A 46 4.90 -13.51 -5.66
CA GLY A 46 3.90 -13.67 -6.71
C GLY A 46 2.54 -13.13 -6.32
N HIS A 47 1.47 -13.81 -6.76
CA HIS A 47 0.10 -13.41 -6.49
C HIS A 47 -0.36 -13.84 -5.10
N LEU A 48 -1.04 -12.93 -4.41
CA LEU A 48 -1.50 -13.05 -3.03
C LEU A 48 -2.94 -12.56 -2.92
N THR A 49 -3.69 -13.14 -2.00
CA THR A 49 -5.06 -12.75 -1.68
C THR A 49 -5.09 -12.11 -0.30
N VAL A 50 -5.73 -10.95 -0.23
CA VAL A 50 -6.05 -10.29 1.04
C VAL A 50 -7.57 -10.25 1.16
N ASN A 51 -8.08 -10.54 2.35
CA ASN A 51 -9.47 -10.34 2.72
C ASN A 51 -9.56 -9.71 4.12
N SER A 52 -10.77 -9.58 4.66
CA SER A 52 -10.98 -8.89 5.94
C SER A 52 -10.33 -9.57 7.15
N THR A 53 -10.03 -10.87 7.12
CA THR A 53 -9.47 -11.61 8.26
C THR A 53 -8.12 -12.25 7.99
N TYR A 54 -7.72 -12.38 6.73
CA TYR A 54 -6.55 -13.13 6.30
C TYR A 54 -5.76 -12.38 5.24
N PHE A 55 -4.44 -12.39 5.41
CA PHE A 55 -3.47 -11.81 4.50
C PHE A 55 -2.54 -12.95 4.06
N GLU A 56 -2.65 -13.40 2.82
CA GLU A 56 -1.86 -14.51 2.29
C GLU A 56 -0.35 -14.21 2.37
N SER A 57 0.45 -15.22 2.70
CA SER A 57 1.88 -15.12 3.12
C SER A 57 2.15 -14.53 4.51
N LYS A 58 1.13 -14.00 5.21
CA LYS A 58 1.29 -13.37 6.54
C LYS A 58 0.48 -14.06 7.64
N GLY A 59 -0.81 -14.31 7.42
CA GLY A 59 -1.66 -15.01 8.37
C GLY A 59 -2.98 -14.32 8.69
N GLU A 60 -3.60 -14.77 9.78
CA GLU A 60 -4.88 -14.25 10.26
C GLU A 60 -4.71 -13.06 11.20
N CYS A 61 -5.56 -12.05 11.05
CA CYS A 61 -5.61 -10.88 11.93
C CYS A 61 -6.01 -11.30 13.36
N VAL A 62 -5.15 -11.03 14.34
CA VAL A 62 -5.41 -11.32 15.76
C VAL A 62 -5.69 -10.04 16.54
N GLN A 63 -4.88 -9.00 16.31
CA GLN A 63 -4.99 -7.71 16.98
C GLN A 63 -4.61 -6.59 16.03
N ARG A 64 -5.21 -5.40 16.23
CA ARG A 64 -4.92 -4.19 15.47
C ARG A 64 -4.71 -3.02 16.42
N ASP A 65 -3.70 -2.20 16.12
CA ASP A 65 -3.51 -0.88 16.71
C ASP A 65 -3.06 0.10 15.61
N GLY A 66 -3.95 1.00 15.21
CA GLY A 66 -3.69 1.95 14.13
C GLY A 66 -3.37 1.26 12.78
N ASP A 67 -2.13 1.44 12.34
CA ASP A 67 -1.52 0.85 11.13
C ASP A 67 -0.79 -0.48 11.40
N LYS A 68 -0.71 -0.91 12.66
CA LYS A 68 -0.06 -2.15 13.07
C LYS A 68 -1.07 -3.26 13.30
N TYR A 69 -0.70 -4.47 12.90
CA TYR A 69 -1.51 -5.67 13.02
C TYR A 69 -0.65 -6.82 13.53
N ILE A 70 -1.17 -7.60 14.46
CA ILE A 70 -0.62 -8.92 14.77
C ILE A 70 -1.31 -9.93 13.85
N VAL A 71 -0.50 -10.67 13.11
CA VAL A 71 -0.94 -11.78 12.26
C VAL A 71 -0.45 -13.11 12.82
N ASN A 72 -1.32 -14.11 12.80
CA ASN A 72 -0.99 -15.48 13.19
C ASN A 72 -0.75 -16.33 11.95
N GLU A 73 0.49 -16.82 11.81
CA GLU A 73 0.86 -17.66 10.68
C GLU A 73 0.30 -19.08 10.88
N ARG A 74 -0.45 -19.58 9.89
CA ARG A 74 -1.05 -20.92 9.96
C ARG A 74 -0.03 -22.00 9.56
N VAL A 75 0.93 -22.27 10.44
CA VAL A 75 1.85 -23.41 10.30
C VAL A 75 1.56 -24.41 11.42
N GLU A 76 1.04 -25.60 11.07
CA GLU A 76 0.64 -26.62 12.06
C GLU A 76 1.76 -27.09 12.98
N LYS A 77 3.02 -26.98 12.52
CA LYS A 77 4.20 -27.49 13.23
C LYS A 77 4.98 -26.43 14.00
N ASP A 78 4.74 -25.14 13.74
CA ASP A 78 5.45 -24.03 14.37
C ASP A 78 4.60 -22.75 14.33
N PRO A 79 3.55 -22.65 15.17
CA PRO A 79 2.67 -21.49 15.17
C PRO A 79 3.44 -20.28 15.70
N CYS A 80 3.51 -19.23 14.89
CA CYS A 80 4.13 -17.97 15.28
C CYS A 80 3.26 -16.78 14.91
N LYS A 81 3.56 -15.66 15.55
CA LYS A 81 2.96 -14.37 15.29
C LYS A 81 3.99 -13.42 14.71
N ARG A 82 3.51 -12.48 13.91
CA ARG A 82 4.30 -11.36 13.41
C ARG A 82 3.51 -10.08 13.62
N CYS A 83 4.23 -8.99 13.90
CA CYS A 83 3.66 -7.67 13.71
C CYS A 83 3.89 -7.23 12.27
N ILE A 84 2.87 -6.68 11.63
CA ILE A 84 2.98 -5.97 10.35
C ILE A 84 2.52 -4.53 10.52
N ALA A 85 3.31 -3.58 10.04
CA ALA A 85 2.94 -2.17 9.98
C ALA A 85 2.63 -1.81 8.53
N VAL A 86 1.36 -1.51 8.23
CA VAL A 86 0.85 -1.46 6.86
C VAL A 86 0.41 -0.04 6.49
N TYR A 87 0.95 0.45 5.39
CA TYR A 87 0.76 1.80 4.86
C TYR A 87 0.04 1.73 3.51
N LYS A 88 -1.22 2.15 3.46
CA LYS A 88 -1.95 2.32 2.20
C LYS A 88 -1.43 3.58 1.49
N ARG A 89 -0.61 3.40 0.45
CA ARG A 89 -0.08 4.52 -0.36
C ARG A 89 -1.09 4.96 -1.44
N HIS A 90 -1.80 3.99 -2.03
CA HIS A 90 -2.84 4.19 -3.03
C HIS A 90 -3.80 2.98 -3.03
N ASP A 91 -4.94 3.06 -3.72
CA ASP A 91 -5.85 1.92 -3.88
C ASP A 91 -5.18 0.71 -4.57
N ASN A 92 -4.16 0.98 -5.38
CA ASN A 92 -3.35 -0.01 -6.08
C ASN A 92 -2.00 -0.31 -5.43
N VAL A 93 -1.64 0.34 -4.32
CA VAL A 93 -0.32 0.20 -3.70
C VAL A 93 -0.43 0.17 -2.18
N ILE A 94 -0.05 -0.97 -1.62
CA ILE A 94 0.18 -1.14 -0.18
C ILE A 94 1.68 -1.32 0.03
N GLN A 95 2.22 -0.63 1.02
CA GLN A 95 3.58 -0.88 1.52
C GLN A 95 3.50 -1.33 2.96
N TYR A 96 4.40 -2.19 3.40
CA TYR A 96 4.42 -2.64 4.79
C TYR A 96 5.82 -3.01 5.27
N LYS A 97 5.96 -3.04 6.59
CA LYS A 97 7.10 -3.65 7.29
C LYS A 97 6.59 -4.81 8.13
N GLU A 98 7.47 -5.75 8.43
CA GLU A 98 7.13 -6.90 9.27
C GLU A 98 8.23 -7.25 10.26
N SER A 99 7.84 -7.73 11.43
CA SER A 99 8.76 -8.32 12.40
C SER A 99 9.15 -9.75 12.00
N ASN A 100 10.10 -10.32 12.74
CA ASN A 100 10.35 -11.76 12.68
C ASN A 100 9.13 -12.55 13.19
N CYS A 101 9.07 -13.81 12.77
CA CYS A 101 8.17 -14.84 13.26
C CYS A 101 8.58 -15.23 14.68
N LEU A 102 7.75 -14.87 15.67
CA LEU A 102 8.04 -15.05 17.09
C LEU A 102 6.84 -15.68 17.81
N THR A 103 7.10 -16.35 18.93
CA THR A 103 6.04 -16.98 19.75
C THR A 103 5.48 -16.03 20.81
N TYR A 104 5.86 -14.75 20.79
CA TYR A 104 5.33 -13.75 21.72
C TYR A 104 3.89 -13.41 21.41
N ASP A 105 3.13 -13.04 22.45
CA ASP A 105 1.71 -12.78 22.34
C ASP A 105 1.35 -11.29 22.35
N SER A 106 2.26 -10.41 22.80
CA SER A 106 1.96 -8.98 22.96
C SER A 106 2.29 -8.16 21.71
N LEU A 107 1.42 -7.18 21.39
CA LEU A 107 1.63 -6.24 20.29
C LEU A 107 2.91 -5.42 20.47
N GLU A 108 3.17 -4.98 21.70
CA GLU A 108 4.32 -4.15 22.02
C GLU A 108 5.64 -4.88 21.75
N GLU A 109 5.78 -6.12 22.21
CA GLU A 109 6.99 -6.93 22.00
C GLU A 109 7.18 -7.27 20.52
N LEU A 110 6.12 -7.73 19.82
CA LEU A 110 6.23 -8.10 18.41
C LEU A 110 6.53 -6.89 17.51
N CYS A 111 5.92 -5.73 17.78
CA CYS A 111 6.10 -4.55 16.95
C CYS A 111 7.35 -3.74 17.31
N HIS A 112 8.01 -4.01 18.44
CA HIS A 112 9.28 -3.37 18.81
C HIS A 112 10.39 -3.73 17.80
N ASP A 113 10.33 -4.94 17.26
CA ASP A 113 11.30 -5.45 16.28
C ASP A 113 11.20 -4.78 14.90
N ILE A 114 10.13 -4.01 14.64
CA ILE A 114 10.02 -3.24 13.40
C ILE A 114 10.87 -1.97 13.51
N MET A 115 12.06 -2.03 12.92
CA MET A 115 12.98 -0.91 12.92
C MET A 115 12.52 0.23 12.01
N ALA A 116 12.81 1.46 12.41
CA ALA A 116 12.44 2.65 11.66
C ALA A 116 13.10 2.71 10.28
N ASP A 117 14.31 2.16 10.13
CA ASP A 117 15.11 2.10 8.90
C ASP A 117 14.92 0.82 8.08
N GLN A 118 14.14 -0.15 8.58
CA GLN A 118 13.81 -1.36 7.83
C GLN A 118 13.16 -1.02 6.48
N SER A 119 13.58 -1.71 5.43
CA SER A 119 13.03 -1.54 4.07
C SER A 119 11.54 -1.87 4.03
N LEU A 120 10.81 -1.12 3.21
CA LEU A 120 9.40 -1.39 2.93
C LEU A 120 9.29 -2.53 1.91
N LEU A 121 8.33 -3.42 2.14
CA LEU A 121 7.86 -4.36 1.15
C LEU A 121 6.69 -3.71 0.41
N SER A 122 6.65 -3.87 -0.91
CA SER A 122 5.64 -3.27 -1.77
C SER A 122 4.73 -4.32 -2.39
N MET A 123 3.43 -4.07 -2.35
CA MET A 123 2.37 -4.87 -2.97
C MET A 123 1.55 -4.02 -3.93
N PHE A 124 1.29 -4.57 -5.10
CA PHE A 124 0.54 -3.90 -6.16
C PHE A 124 -0.77 -4.63 -6.42
N ARG A 125 -1.86 -3.90 -6.59
CA ARG A 125 -3.13 -4.51 -6.97
C ARG A 125 -2.95 -5.23 -8.32
N ALA A 126 -3.51 -6.42 -8.41
CA ALA A 126 -3.35 -7.31 -9.55
C ALA A 126 -4.48 -7.10 -10.58
N ASP A 127 -5.25 -8.15 -10.88
CA ASP A 127 -6.16 -8.24 -12.02
C ASP A 127 -7.21 -7.12 -12.14
N ASP A 128 -7.54 -6.46 -11.02
CA ASP A 128 -8.55 -5.40 -10.88
C ASP A 128 -7.95 -4.00 -10.68
N ALA A 129 -6.64 -3.83 -10.88
CA ALA A 129 -6.00 -2.53 -10.70
C ALA A 129 -6.56 -1.47 -11.66
N SER A 130 -7.12 -0.40 -11.10
CA SER A 130 -7.58 0.75 -11.88
C SER A 130 -6.39 1.55 -12.38
N THR A 131 -6.44 2.01 -13.63
CA THR A 131 -5.43 2.93 -14.14
C THR A 131 -5.74 4.37 -13.68
N ILE A 132 -4.71 5.19 -13.55
CA ILE A 132 -4.84 6.60 -13.20
C ILE A 132 -4.19 7.48 -14.27
N PRO A 133 -4.58 8.77 -14.38
CA PRO A 133 -3.87 9.69 -15.25
C PRO A 133 -2.39 9.85 -14.87
N CYS A 134 -1.49 9.77 -15.85
CA CYS A 134 -0.06 9.96 -15.65
C CYS A 134 0.27 11.42 -15.27
N PRO A 135 1.31 11.67 -14.44
CA PRO A 135 1.60 12.98 -13.87
C PRO A 135 2.28 13.99 -14.83
N PHE A 136 2.41 13.68 -16.12
CA PHE A 136 3.18 14.44 -17.12
C PHE A 136 2.31 14.87 -18.32
N LYS A 137 1.37 15.81 -18.10
CA LYS A 137 0.27 16.03 -19.06
C LYS A 137 0.57 16.93 -20.28
N SER A 138 1.64 17.75 -20.35
CA SER A 138 1.89 18.55 -21.58
C SER A 138 3.36 18.95 -21.87
N PRO A 139 3.83 18.96 -23.13
CA PRO A 139 5.21 18.64 -23.53
C PRO A 139 6.17 19.83 -23.81
N PRO A 140 7.47 19.57 -24.12
CA PRO A 140 8.20 18.32 -23.90
C PRO A 140 8.96 18.38 -22.57
N TYR A 141 8.66 17.42 -21.70
CA TYR A 141 9.42 17.24 -20.48
C TYR A 141 10.67 16.43 -20.78
N LYS A 142 11.79 16.94 -20.30
CA LYS A 142 13.08 16.26 -20.36
C LYS A 142 13.40 15.71 -18.99
N PHE A 143 14.09 14.58 -18.95
CA PHE A 143 14.53 14.00 -17.70
C PHE A 143 15.96 13.47 -17.77
N SER A 144 16.62 13.55 -16.61
CA SER A 144 17.78 12.72 -16.29
C SER A 144 17.32 11.57 -15.43
N TYR A 145 17.94 10.40 -15.57
CA TYR A 145 17.53 9.21 -14.82
C TYR A 145 18.68 8.50 -14.13
N ASN A 146 18.33 7.72 -13.10
CA ASN A 146 19.21 6.78 -12.45
C ASN A 146 18.49 5.43 -12.28
N ARG A 147 19.14 4.34 -12.70
CA ARG A 147 18.66 2.95 -12.62
C ARG A 147 19.57 2.07 -11.75
N GLY A 148 20.33 2.69 -10.84
CA GLY A 148 21.29 2.02 -9.95
C GLY A 148 22.74 2.04 -10.42
N SER A 149 23.02 2.43 -11.67
CA SER A 149 24.38 2.47 -12.25
C SER A 149 24.99 3.87 -12.36
N GLY A 150 24.29 4.90 -11.85
CA GLY A 150 24.72 6.29 -11.90
C GLY A 150 23.69 7.21 -12.57
N ASP A 151 23.96 8.53 -12.51
CA ASP A 151 23.07 9.55 -13.05
C ASP A 151 23.31 9.77 -14.56
N CYS A 152 22.38 9.33 -15.39
CA CYS A 152 22.35 9.61 -16.82
C CYS A 152 21.66 10.97 -17.07
N SER A 153 22.45 11.97 -17.42
CA SER A 153 21.97 13.36 -17.60
C SER A 153 22.18 13.95 -18.99
N PHE A 154 23.08 13.40 -19.80
CA PHE A 154 23.36 13.88 -21.14
C PHE A 154 23.69 12.72 -22.10
N PRO A 155 23.00 12.61 -23.26
CA PRO A 155 21.92 13.47 -23.72
C PRO A 155 20.63 13.30 -22.88
N SER A 156 19.77 14.33 -22.88
CA SER A 156 18.54 14.33 -22.08
C SER A 156 17.53 13.33 -22.63
N SER A 157 16.94 12.52 -21.74
CA SER A 157 15.80 11.66 -22.07
C SER A 157 14.50 12.49 -22.13
N ARG A 158 13.44 11.95 -22.74
CA ARG A 158 12.19 12.70 -23.02
C ARG A 158 10.95 11.91 -22.64
N ILE A 159 9.93 12.61 -22.16
CA ILE A 159 8.62 12.06 -21.80
C ILE A 159 7.57 12.64 -22.76
N ASP A 160 6.73 11.76 -23.33
CA ASP A 160 5.56 12.13 -24.12
C ASP A 160 4.27 11.53 -23.55
N SER A 161 3.20 12.31 -23.61
CA SER A 161 1.84 11.88 -23.31
C SER A 161 1.23 11.07 -24.45
N CYS A 162 0.45 10.05 -24.13
CA CYS A 162 -0.37 9.31 -25.09
C CYS A 162 -1.77 9.96 -25.26
N THR A 163 -2.54 9.50 -26.24
CA THR A 163 -3.97 9.86 -26.38
C THR A 163 -4.79 9.40 -25.16
N ASP A 164 -4.45 8.23 -24.62
CA ASP A 164 -4.92 7.74 -23.33
C ASP A 164 -4.10 8.38 -22.22
N ASP A 165 -4.72 9.17 -21.34
CA ASP A 165 -4.02 9.94 -20.32
C ASP A 165 -3.50 9.07 -19.15
N SER A 166 -3.87 7.80 -19.11
CA SER A 166 -3.29 6.79 -18.22
C SER A 166 -2.00 6.15 -18.77
N LYS A 167 -1.60 6.52 -19.99
CA LYS A 167 -0.39 6.02 -20.64
C LYS A 167 0.65 7.09 -20.91
N LEU A 168 1.91 6.67 -20.89
CA LEU A 168 3.06 7.55 -21.09
C LEU A 168 4.15 6.85 -21.88
N LEU A 169 4.85 7.58 -22.75
CA LEU A 169 6.06 7.11 -23.42
C LEU A 169 7.28 7.76 -22.79
N MET A 170 8.22 6.94 -22.32
CA MET A 170 9.53 7.38 -21.85
C MET A 170 10.61 6.98 -22.85
N TYR A 171 11.24 7.98 -23.47
CA TYR A 171 12.35 7.82 -24.40
C TYR A 171 13.66 7.97 -23.62
N PHE A 172 14.30 6.85 -23.32
CA PHE A 172 15.60 6.79 -22.66
C PHE A 172 16.71 7.04 -23.68
N ALA A 173 17.72 7.79 -23.27
CA ALA A 173 18.96 7.94 -24.02
C ALA A 173 20.10 7.23 -23.30
N ALA A 174 21.03 6.66 -24.08
CA ALA A 174 22.30 6.17 -23.57
C ALA A 174 23.24 7.34 -23.26
N CYS A 175 23.75 7.41 -22.03
CA CYS A 175 24.70 8.42 -21.62
C CYS A 175 26.14 7.92 -21.83
N PRO A 176 27.04 8.76 -22.39
CA PRO A 176 28.46 8.46 -22.38
C PRO A 176 28.96 8.22 -20.94
N ASP A 177 29.84 7.25 -20.77
CA ASP A 177 30.52 6.93 -19.52
C ASP A 177 29.62 6.49 -18.34
N VAL A 178 28.33 6.22 -18.58
CA VAL A 178 27.42 5.63 -17.59
C VAL A 178 27.05 4.21 -18.01
N THR A 179 27.65 3.23 -17.33
CA THR A 179 27.48 1.81 -17.66
C THR A 179 26.03 1.37 -17.49
N GLY A 180 25.53 0.54 -18.40
CA GLY A 180 24.16 0.03 -18.36
C GLY A 180 23.07 1.03 -18.79
N THR A 181 23.44 2.23 -19.24
CA THR A 181 22.49 3.13 -19.90
C THR A 181 22.32 2.75 -21.36
N GLU A 182 21.07 2.68 -21.81
CA GLU A 182 20.72 2.28 -23.17
C GLU A 182 19.65 3.21 -23.75
N SER A 183 19.65 3.33 -25.08
CA SER A 183 18.61 4.07 -25.78
C SER A 183 17.43 3.14 -26.01
N GLY A 184 16.24 3.55 -25.59
CA GLY A 184 15.06 2.71 -25.64
C GLY A 184 13.78 3.49 -25.39
N VAL A 185 12.63 2.83 -25.60
CA VAL A 185 11.31 3.41 -25.36
C VAL A 185 10.52 2.47 -24.47
N GLU A 186 9.99 3.00 -23.38
CA GLU A 186 9.06 2.27 -22.50
C GLU A 186 7.67 2.91 -22.58
N GLU A 187 6.66 2.11 -22.94
CA GLU A 187 5.26 2.49 -22.79
C GLU A 187 4.78 2.09 -21.41
N LEU A 188 4.42 3.07 -20.60
CA LEU A 188 3.94 2.90 -19.24
C LEU A 188 2.42 2.99 -19.18
N ASN A 189 1.83 2.17 -18.33
CA ASN A 189 0.45 2.29 -17.87
C ASN A 189 0.46 2.68 -16.37
N CYS A 190 0.00 3.88 -16.05
CA CYS A 190 0.09 4.47 -14.72
C CYS A 190 -0.95 3.88 -13.77
N LEU A 191 -0.50 3.42 -12.59
CA LEU A 191 -1.35 2.74 -11.60
C LEU A 191 -1.52 3.50 -10.30
N ALA A 192 -0.52 4.26 -9.87
CA ALA A 192 -0.60 5.01 -8.63
C ALA A 192 0.38 6.18 -8.61
N THR A 193 0.01 7.26 -7.93
CA THR A 193 0.94 8.33 -7.59
C THR A 193 0.70 8.80 -6.17
N TRP A 194 1.78 9.13 -5.46
CA TRP A 194 1.71 9.80 -4.15
C TRP A 194 2.88 10.75 -3.99
N LYS A 195 2.84 11.56 -2.93
CA LYS A 195 3.88 12.54 -2.60
C LYS A 195 4.34 12.33 -1.16
N GLU A 196 5.65 12.35 -0.95
CA GLU A 196 6.27 12.28 0.37
C GLU A 196 7.39 13.32 0.43
N GLY A 197 7.25 14.32 1.31
CA GLY A 197 8.14 15.47 1.35
C GLY A 197 8.18 16.21 0.00
N ASN A 198 9.36 16.31 -0.60
CA ASN A 198 9.55 16.94 -1.92
C ASN A 198 9.54 15.94 -3.08
N SER A 199 9.59 14.64 -2.78
CA SER A 199 9.58 13.58 -3.76
C SER A 199 8.15 13.22 -4.15
N ARG A 200 7.97 12.88 -5.43
CA ARG A 200 6.76 12.27 -5.94
C ARG A 200 7.08 10.87 -6.41
N TYR A 201 6.12 9.98 -6.26
CA TYR A 201 6.25 8.60 -6.65
C TYR A 201 5.18 8.27 -7.69
N LEU A 202 5.56 7.43 -8.63
CA LEU A 202 4.69 6.85 -9.64
C LEU A 202 4.95 5.34 -9.65
N VAL A 203 3.88 4.55 -9.61
CA VAL A 203 3.93 3.13 -9.95
C VAL A 203 3.25 2.96 -11.28
N ALA A 204 3.92 2.28 -12.20
CA ALA A 204 3.39 1.97 -13.51
C ALA A 204 3.72 0.53 -13.90
N LYS A 205 2.89 -0.04 -14.78
CA LYS A 205 3.22 -1.25 -15.52
C LYS A 205 3.89 -0.86 -16.84
N ILE A 206 5.09 -1.36 -17.10
CA ILE A 206 5.68 -1.35 -18.43
C ILE A 206 4.88 -2.31 -19.30
N LYS A 207 4.45 -1.86 -20.47
CA LYS A 207 3.84 -2.71 -21.48
C LYS A 207 4.83 -3.77 -21.91
N LYS A 208 4.46 -5.01 -21.67
CA LYS A 208 5.26 -6.19 -21.97
C LYS A 208 5.22 -6.58 -23.45
N ASP A 209 6.32 -7.13 -23.93
CA ASP A 209 6.29 -8.19 -24.93
C ASP A 209 5.94 -9.53 -24.26
N LEU A 210 5.29 -10.45 -24.98
CA LEU A 210 4.70 -11.70 -24.43
C LEU A 210 5.64 -12.60 -23.59
N ASN A 211 6.96 -12.34 -23.59
CA ASN A 211 7.99 -13.17 -22.96
C ASN A 211 8.48 -12.68 -21.58
N LEU A 212 8.00 -11.55 -21.05
CA LEU A 212 8.47 -10.99 -19.77
C LEU A 212 7.67 -11.49 -18.56
N LEU A 213 8.33 -11.72 -17.42
CA LEU A 213 7.69 -12.10 -16.15
C LEU A 213 6.90 -10.92 -15.57
N GLU A 214 5.87 -11.18 -14.75
CA GLU A 214 5.06 -10.09 -14.16
C GLU A 214 5.88 -9.20 -13.20
N GLU A 215 6.86 -9.80 -12.55
CA GLU A 215 7.88 -9.10 -11.75
C GLU A 215 8.65 -8.04 -12.55
N ASP A 216 8.83 -8.25 -13.86
CA ASP A 216 9.51 -7.30 -14.73
C ASP A 216 8.62 -6.16 -15.19
N SER A 217 7.30 -6.26 -15.00
CA SER A 217 6.36 -5.26 -15.51
C SER A 217 6.09 -4.11 -14.56
N TYR A 218 6.09 -4.36 -13.24
CA TYR A 218 5.90 -3.27 -12.29
C TYR A 218 7.20 -2.49 -12.12
N ARG A 219 7.10 -1.17 -12.20
CA ARG A 219 8.22 -0.25 -11.92
C ARG A 219 7.77 0.91 -11.06
N CYS A 220 8.64 1.27 -10.13
CA CYS A 220 8.49 2.40 -9.26
C CYS A 220 9.41 3.52 -9.74
N PHE A 221 8.85 4.73 -9.79
CA PHE A 221 9.55 5.92 -10.22
C PHE A 221 9.49 6.95 -9.11
N MET A 222 10.63 7.39 -8.60
CA MET A 222 10.71 8.58 -7.77
C MET A 222 11.13 9.76 -8.65
N TYR A 223 10.41 10.87 -8.58
CA TYR A 223 10.70 12.04 -9.40
C TYR A 223 10.48 13.36 -8.69
N TYR A 224 11.27 14.35 -9.09
CA TYR A 224 11.09 15.75 -8.68
C TYR A 224 11.46 16.69 -9.82
N LYS A 225 10.90 17.90 -9.78
CA LYS A 225 11.23 18.96 -10.72
C LYS A 225 12.59 19.53 -10.38
N LYS A 226 13.46 19.73 -11.37
CA LYS A 226 14.73 20.43 -11.15
C LYS A 226 14.45 21.90 -10.81
N PRO A 227 15.06 22.45 -9.74
CA PRO A 227 14.94 23.87 -9.44
C PRO A 227 15.34 24.74 -10.65
N GLY A 228 14.55 25.77 -10.95
CA GLY A 228 14.83 26.70 -12.04
C GLY A 228 14.41 26.23 -13.44
N SER A 229 13.74 25.07 -13.57
CA SER A 229 13.16 24.63 -14.84
C SER A 229 11.79 23.98 -14.65
N GLU A 230 10.78 24.45 -15.39
CA GLU A 230 9.45 23.84 -15.36
C GLU A 230 9.36 22.53 -16.14
N LEU A 231 10.34 22.30 -17.04
CA LEU A 231 10.30 21.21 -18.01
C LEU A 231 11.30 20.08 -17.73
N MET A 232 12.21 20.25 -16.77
CA MET A 232 13.26 19.28 -16.46
C MET A 232 12.95 18.51 -15.17
N TYR A 233 12.97 17.19 -15.24
CA TYR A 233 12.81 16.30 -14.09
C TYR A 233 14.09 15.51 -13.82
N GLN A 234 14.26 15.12 -12.56
CA GLN A 234 15.17 14.04 -12.19
C GLN A 234 14.32 12.86 -11.77
N VAL A 235 14.62 11.69 -12.32
CA VAL A 235 13.86 10.46 -12.13
C VAL A 235 14.79 9.38 -11.62
N ALA A 236 14.39 8.63 -10.61
CA ALA A 236 14.98 7.36 -10.26
C ALA A 236 13.96 6.27 -10.58
N GLN A 237 14.39 5.18 -11.22
CA GLN A 237 13.55 4.06 -11.59
C GLN A 237 14.07 2.80 -10.90
N SER A 238 13.17 2.03 -10.29
CA SER A 238 13.51 0.73 -9.70
C SER A 238 13.96 -0.28 -10.77
N GLY A 239 14.83 -1.21 -10.39
CA GLY A 239 15.25 -2.31 -11.27
C GLY A 239 14.21 -3.43 -11.40
N ASP A 240 13.33 -3.54 -10.41
CA ASP A 240 12.32 -4.60 -10.24
C ASP A 240 11.01 -4.01 -9.67
N ALA A 241 10.12 -4.89 -9.22
CA ALA A 241 8.86 -4.55 -8.57
C ALA A 241 9.05 -4.18 -7.07
N THR A 242 10.12 -3.48 -6.72
CA THR A 242 10.32 -2.93 -5.36
C THR A 242 10.32 -1.39 -5.39
N CYS A 243 9.53 -0.82 -4.46
CA CYS A 243 9.60 0.57 -4.01
C CYS A 243 9.75 0.54 -2.48
#